data_AF-A0A080M046-F1
#
_entry.id   AF-A0A080M046-F1
#
_cell.length_a   1.000
_cell.length_b   1.000
_cell.length_c   1.000
_cell.angle_alpha   90.00
_cell.angle_beta   90.00
_cell.angle_gamma   90.00
#
_symmetry.space_group_name_H-M   'P 1'
#
loop_
_entity.id
_entity.type
_entity.pdbx_description
1 polymer ?
#
loop_
_entity_poly.entity_id
_entity_poly.type
_entity_poly.pdbx_seq_one_letter_code
_entity_poly.pdbx_strand_id
1 'polypeptide(L)'
;MRVGRLLLALLWISCAAWAEVSPPLPQTLEEASAQRERAASMRAEAERRHEAEQKNCYTRFLVNDCLAAAKKRYTATIIEARKLDQPARDFEREAKRQEVEAKEAQRLADQPRREAGQQESAERFHAEEAAKTAAREQKLAAKAAKAEEGRRREAVRQAKRQAKQEKRAQQDAEREARKATREAGRSADGTAN
;
A
#
# COMPACT_ATOMS: atom_id res chain seq x y z
N MET A 1 -68.99 28.02 50.30
CA MET A 1 -68.60 27.43 49.00
C MET A 1 -67.22 27.87 48.45
N ARG A 2 -66.37 28.58 49.23
CA ARG A 2 -65.06 29.06 48.74
C ARG A 2 -63.86 28.16 49.10
N VAL A 3 -64.01 27.27 50.07
CA VAL A 3 -62.93 26.39 50.57
C VAL A 3 -62.72 25.17 49.65
N GLY A 4 -63.78 24.63 49.05
CA GLY A 4 -63.69 23.47 48.14
C GLY A 4 -63.01 23.75 46.79
N ARG A 5 -63.01 25.01 46.33
CA ARG A 5 -62.34 25.41 45.07
C ARG A 5 -60.82 25.58 45.22
N LEU A 6 -60.33 25.89 46.42
CA LEU A 6 -58.89 26.03 46.70
C LEU A 6 -58.20 24.66 46.80
N LEU A 7 -58.88 23.64 47.34
CA LEU A 7 -58.34 22.27 47.44
C LEU A 7 -58.21 21.57 46.09
N LEU A 8 -59.12 21.84 45.14
CA LEU A 8 -59.04 21.30 43.77
C LEU A 8 -57.93 21.95 42.94
N ALA A 9 -57.60 23.22 43.20
CA ALA A 9 -56.50 23.91 42.52
C ALA A 9 -55.11 23.43 43.02
N LEU A 10 -54.99 23.11 44.32
CA LEU A 10 -53.73 22.60 44.90
C LEU A 10 -53.41 21.16 44.47
N LEU A 11 -54.42 20.34 44.14
CA LEU A 11 -54.22 18.96 43.70
C LEU A 11 -53.74 18.86 42.23
N TRP A 12 -54.02 19.87 41.39
CA TRP A 12 -53.59 19.89 39.98
C TRP A 12 -52.15 20.39 39.79
N ILE A 13 -51.62 21.17 40.75
CA ILE A 13 -50.24 21.72 40.65
C ILE A 13 -49.17 20.66 40.98
N SER A 14 -49.53 19.55 41.64
CA SER A 14 -48.57 18.51 42.04
C SER A 14 -48.15 17.53 40.92
N CYS A 15 -48.75 17.60 39.73
CA CYS A 15 -48.50 16.62 38.65
C CYS A 15 -47.42 17.04 37.63
N ALA A 16 -46.86 18.24 37.72
CA ALA A 16 -45.92 18.77 36.71
C ALA A 16 -44.43 18.61 37.03
N ALA A 17 -44.06 18.01 38.16
CA ALA A 17 -42.67 18.07 38.67
C ALA A 17 -41.85 16.78 38.53
N TRP A 18 -42.21 15.88 37.60
CA TRP A 18 -41.42 14.67 37.30
C TRP A 18 -41.24 14.53 35.79
N ALA A 19 -40.75 15.58 35.13
CA ALA A 19 -40.06 15.37 33.88
C ALA A 19 -38.70 14.74 34.22
N GLU A 20 -38.57 13.42 34.03
CA GLU A 20 -37.26 12.79 33.95
C GLU A 20 -36.51 13.49 32.82
N VAL A 21 -35.60 14.41 33.19
CA VAL A 21 -34.71 15.09 32.26
C VAL A 21 -33.76 14.02 31.72
N SER A 22 -34.17 13.37 30.63
CA SER A 22 -33.28 12.53 29.85
C SER A 22 -32.11 13.40 29.37
N PRO A 23 -30.86 12.95 29.49
CA PRO A 23 -29.73 13.70 28.98
C PRO A 23 -29.93 14.00 27.48
N PRO A 24 -29.58 15.20 27.01
CA PRO A 24 -29.75 15.56 25.60
C PRO A 24 -28.90 14.64 24.72
N LEU A 25 -29.50 14.15 23.63
CA LEU A 25 -28.78 13.36 22.62
C LEU A 25 -27.66 14.21 22.01
N PRO A 26 -26.45 13.67 21.83
CA PRO A 26 -25.35 14.41 21.22
C PRO A 26 -25.63 14.63 19.73
N GLN A 27 -25.29 15.84 19.25
CA GLN A 27 -25.47 16.23 17.84
C GLN A 27 -24.14 16.23 17.08
N THR A 28 -23.02 16.25 17.80
CA THR A 28 -21.67 16.25 17.22
C THR A 28 -20.79 15.20 17.88
N LEU A 29 -19.71 14.79 17.21
CA LEU A 29 -18.73 13.85 17.77
C LEU A 29 -18.02 14.43 19.00
N GLU A 30 -17.78 15.74 19.04
CA GLU A 30 -17.22 16.44 20.19
C GLU A 30 -18.19 16.46 21.38
N GLU A 31 -19.49 16.63 21.13
CA GLU A 31 -20.49 16.52 22.18
C GLU A 31 -20.59 15.09 22.71
N ALA A 32 -20.54 14.09 21.82
CA ALA A 32 -20.55 12.68 22.22
C ALA A 32 -19.31 12.34 23.07
N SER A 33 -18.11 12.75 22.66
CA SER A 33 -16.89 12.52 23.42
C SER A 33 -16.96 13.19 24.80
N ALA A 34 -17.40 14.46 24.88
CA ALA A 34 -17.57 15.18 26.13
C ALA A 34 -18.65 14.56 27.04
N GLN A 35 -19.70 13.96 26.49
CA GLN A 35 -20.70 13.22 27.28
C GLN A 35 -20.10 11.94 27.87
N ARG A 36 -19.27 11.22 27.10
CA ARG A 36 -18.58 10.00 27.57
C ARG A 36 -17.56 10.31 28.65
N GLU A 37 -16.82 11.40 28.52
CA GLU A 37 -15.89 11.87 29.55
C GLU A 37 -16.61 12.24 30.84
N ARG A 38 -17.74 12.95 30.75
CA ARG A 38 -18.61 13.25 31.90
C ARG A 38 -19.15 11.97 32.56
N ALA A 39 -19.60 11.01 31.77
CA ALA A 39 -20.04 9.72 32.31
C ALA A 39 -18.89 8.95 32.98
N ALA A 40 -17.67 9.02 32.43
CA ALA A 40 -16.49 8.39 33.02
C ALA A 40 -16.10 9.05 34.35
N SER A 41 -16.12 10.39 34.44
CA SER A 41 -15.85 11.10 35.68
C SER A 41 -16.89 10.79 36.75
N MET A 42 -18.18 10.72 36.39
CA MET A 42 -19.25 10.31 37.30
C MET A 42 -19.03 8.90 37.87
N ARG A 43 -18.59 7.95 37.05
CA ARG A 43 -18.28 6.58 37.52
C ARG A 43 -17.09 6.57 38.47
N ALA A 44 -16.00 7.25 38.10
CA ALA A 44 -14.81 7.34 38.93
C ALA A 44 -15.09 8.03 40.29
N GLU A 45 -15.93 9.08 40.28
CA GLU A 45 -16.40 9.71 41.53
C GLU A 45 -17.28 8.79 42.36
N ALA A 46 -18.23 8.08 41.72
CA ALA A 46 -19.09 7.13 42.41
C ALA A 46 -18.29 6.01 43.06
N GLU A 47 -17.28 5.48 42.37
CA GLU A 47 -16.38 4.44 42.87
C GLU A 47 -15.59 4.94 44.09
N ARG A 48 -14.91 6.10 43.98
CA ARG A 48 -14.18 6.70 45.11
C ARG A 48 -15.08 6.96 46.32
N ARG A 49 -16.27 7.50 46.10
CA ARG A 49 -17.25 7.76 47.17
C ARG A 49 -17.73 6.46 47.80
N HIS A 50 -18.01 5.44 46.97
CA HIS A 50 -18.48 4.15 47.47
C HIS A 50 -17.42 3.45 48.31
N GLU A 51 -16.16 3.44 47.88
CA GLU A 51 -15.05 2.89 48.65
C GLU A 51 -14.85 3.61 49.99
N ALA A 52 -14.92 4.94 49.99
CA ALA A 52 -14.83 5.73 51.23
C ALA A 52 -16.02 5.46 52.16
N GLU A 53 -17.24 5.43 51.63
CA GLU A 53 -18.45 5.09 52.40
C GLU A 53 -18.40 3.66 52.94
N GLN A 54 -17.91 2.69 52.17
CA GLN A 54 -17.74 1.31 52.64
C GLN A 54 -16.81 1.24 53.86
N LYS A 55 -15.64 1.89 53.79
CA LYS A 55 -14.69 1.96 54.93
C LYS A 55 -15.34 2.58 56.16
N ASN A 56 -16.11 3.66 55.97
CA ASN A 56 -16.85 4.31 57.04
C ASN A 56 -18.01 3.46 57.59
N CYS A 57 -18.60 2.58 56.79
CA CYS A 57 -19.66 1.69 57.27
C CYS A 57 -19.16 0.66 58.29
N TYR A 58 -17.91 0.20 58.16
CA TYR A 58 -17.32 -0.76 59.10
C TYR A 58 -17.06 -0.18 60.49
N THR A 59 -17.10 1.14 60.67
CA THR A 59 -16.98 1.79 61.98
C THR A 59 -18.33 2.03 62.66
N ARG A 60 -19.45 1.67 62.00
CA ARG A 60 -20.81 1.88 62.49
C ARG A 60 -21.41 0.62 63.11
N PHE A 61 -22.37 0.79 64.02
CA PHE A 61 -23.07 -0.33 64.65
C PHE A 61 -23.96 -1.12 63.66
N LEU A 62 -24.67 -0.42 62.77
CA LEU A 62 -25.52 -1.03 61.73
C LEU A 62 -24.77 -1.14 60.39
N VAL A 63 -23.71 -1.96 60.36
CA VAL A 63 -22.82 -2.10 59.18
C VAL A 63 -23.60 -2.52 57.93
N ASN A 64 -24.48 -3.52 58.03
CA ASN A 64 -25.20 -4.07 56.88
C ASN A 64 -26.12 -3.03 56.21
N ASP A 65 -26.90 -2.29 57.00
CA ASP A 65 -27.79 -1.25 56.48
C ASP A 65 -27.00 -0.10 55.85
N CYS A 66 -25.86 0.25 56.45
CA CYS A 66 -24.96 1.25 55.91
C CYS A 66 -24.41 0.82 54.54
N LEU A 67 -23.92 -0.42 54.43
CA LEU A 67 -23.40 -0.97 53.17
C LEU A 67 -24.47 -1.06 52.09
N ALA A 68 -25.69 -1.46 52.46
CA ALA A 68 -26.83 -1.50 51.54
C ALA A 68 -27.18 -0.10 51.01
N ALA A 69 -27.22 0.91 51.89
CA ALA A 69 -27.46 2.30 51.51
C ALA A 69 -26.36 2.85 50.61
N ALA A 70 -25.09 2.61 50.93
CA ALA A 70 -23.94 3.02 50.13
C ALA A 70 -23.98 2.39 48.72
N LYS A 71 -24.26 1.08 48.65
CA LYS A 71 -24.41 0.36 47.38
C LYS A 71 -25.58 0.89 46.55
N LYS A 72 -26.70 1.26 47.18
CA LYS A 72 -27.87 1.84 46.50
C LYS A 72 -27.51 3.16 45.83
N ARG A 73 -26.79 4.05 46.52
CA ARG A 73 -26.31 5.33 45.96
C ARG A 73 -25.34 5.10 44.80
N TYR A 74 -24.35 4.23 45.01
CA TYR A 74 -23.40 3.85 43.97
C TYR A 74 -24.12 3.37 42.70
N THR A 75 -25.03 2.41 42.85
CA THR A 75 -25.79 1.85 41.73
C THR A 75 -26.61 2.91 41.01
N ALA A 76 -27.25 3.82 41.74
CA ALA A 76 -27.99 4.93 41.14
C ALA A 76 -27.08 5.82 40.28
N THR A 77 -25.90 6.22 40.79
CA THR A 77 -24.96 7.04 40.02
C THR A 77 -24.41 6.29 38.79
N ILE A 78 -24.16 4.99 38.88
CA ILE A 78 -23.73 4.17 37.74
C ILE A 78 -24.82 4.09 36.66
N ILE A 79 -26.09 3.98 37.05
CA ILE A 79 -27.21 4.00 36.12
C ILE A 79 -27.29 5.34 35.40
N GLU A 80 -27.19 6.46 36.12
CA GLU A 80 -27.20 7.79 35.51
C GLU A 80 -26.02 8.01 34.56
N ALA A 81 -24.81 7.56 34.95
CA ALA A 81 -23.66 7.60 34.05
C ALA A 81 -23.86 6.74 32.80
N ARG A 82 -24.55 5.60 32.90
CA ARG A 82 -24.90 4.76 31.73
C ARG A 82 -25.95 5.43 30.84
N LYS A 83 -26.95 6.09 31.40
CA LYS A 83 -27.96 6.86 30.63
C LYS A 83 -27.31 7.96 29.79
N LEU A 84 -26.20 8.54 30.26
CA LEU A 84 -25.42 9.53 29.52
C LEU A 84 -24.47 8.90 28.48
N ASP A 85 -23.75 7.84 28.85
CA ASP A 85 -22.71 7.23 28.00
C ASP A 85 -23.28 6.42 26.83
N GLN A 86 -24.42 5.76 27.02
CA GLN A 86 -24.97 4.84 26.02
C GLN A 86 -25.35 5.56 24.71
N PRO A 87 -26.14 6.65 24.72
CA PRO A 87 -26.48 7.39 23.51
C PRO A 87 -25.24 7.98 22.82
N ALA A 88 -24.25 8.46 23.58
CA ALA A 88 -23.01 8.98 23.01
C ALA A 88 -22.18 7.90 22.30
N ARG A 89 -22.13 6.68 22.86
CA ARG A 89 -21.49 5.53 22.18
C ARG A 89 -22.24 5.11 20.93
N ASP A 90 -23.58 5.13 20.96
CA ASP A 90 -24.39 4.79 19.81
C ASP A 90 -24.18 5.80 18.67
N PHE A 91 -24.15 7.11 18.99
CA PHE A 91 -23.83 8.16 18.03
C PHE A 91 -22.45 7.99 17.37
N GLU A 92 -21.39 7.76 18.17
CA GLU A 92 -20.05 7.52 17.63
C GLU A 92 -19.99 6.26 16.75
N ARG A 93 -20.72 5.21 17.12
CA ARG A 93 -20.80 3.98 16.32
C ARG A 93 -21.45 4.24 14.97
N GLU A 94 -22.55 5.00 14.96
CA GLU A 94 -23.26 5.35 13.73
C GLU A 94 -22.41 6.24 12.81
N ALA A 95 -21.75 7.26 13.37
CA ALA A 95 -20.84 8.11 12.61
C ALA A 95 -19.70 7.30 11.98
N LYS A 96 -19.11 6.36 12.72
CA LYS A 96 -18.05 5.49 12.20
C LYS A 96 -18.56 4.55 11.12
N ARG A 97 -19.80 4.03 11.23
CA ARG A 97 -20.43 3.21 10.18
C ARG A 97 -20.59 4.02 8.90
N GLN A 98 -21.14 5.23 9.00
CA GLN A 98 -21.29 6.13 7.85
C GLN A 98 -19.95 6.46 7.20
N GLU A 99 -18.89 6.70 7.98
CA GLU A 99 -17.55 6.95 7.45
C GLU A 99 -16.98 5.74 6.68
N VAL A 100 -17.18 4.53 7.22
CA VAL A 100 -16.76 3.28 6.57
C VAL A 100 -17.53 3.06 5.28
N GLU A 101 -18.85 3.24 5.30
CA GLU A 101 -19.72 3.12 4.13
C GLU A 101 -19.34 4.14 3.04
N ALA A 102 -19.05 5.40 3.43
CA ALA A 102 -18.59 6.43 2.50
C ALA A 102 -17.24 6.07 1.89
N LYS A 103 -16.29 5.55 2.68
CA LYS A 103 -14.99 5.06 2.20
C LYS A 103 -15.15 3.86 1.28
N GLU A 104 -16.08 2.95 1.57
CA GLU A 104 -16.39 1.81 0.71
C GLU A 104 -17.00 2.25 -0.61
N ALA A 105 -17.97 3.16 -0.59
CA ALA A 105 -18.55 3.75 -1.79
C ALA A 105 -17.50 4.45 -2.65
N GLN A 106 -16.60 5.24 -2.03
CA GLN A 106 -15.48 5.86 -2.73
C GLN A 106 -14.54 4.81 -3.32
N ARG A 107 -14.20 3.75 -2.58
CA ARG A 107 -13.36 2.68 -3.09
C ARG A 107 -13.98 1.98 -4.30
N LEU A 108 -15.29 1.73 -4.28
CA LEU A 108 -16.00 1.14 -5.41
C LEU A 108 -16.05 2.10 -6.61
N ALA A 109 -16.29 3.39 -6.37
CA ALA A 109 -16.26 4.41 -7.42
C ALA A 109 -14.87 4.55 -8.07
N ASP A 110 -13.80 4.44 -7.29
CA ASP A 110 -12.41 4.54 -7.76
C ASP A 110 -11.88 3.23 -8.36
N GLN A 111 -12.57 2.10 -8.15
CA GLN A 111 -12.15 0.79 -8.65
C GLN A 111 -11.85 0.76 -10.16
N PRO A 112 -12.73 1.22 -11.06
CA PRO A 112 -12.45 1.19 -12.50
C PRO A 112 -11.21 2.01 -12.88
N ARG A 113 -11.01 3.16 -12.22
CA ARG A 113 -9.81 3.99 -12.46
C ARG A 113 -8.53 3.28 -12.00
N ARG A 114 -8.59 2.59 -10.86
CA ARG A 114 -7.45 1.79 -10.37
C ARG A 114 -7.14 0.61 -11.29
N GLU A 115 -8.16 -0.11 -11.75
CA GLU A 115 -8.00 -1.22 -12.67
C GLU A 115 -7.42 -0.77 -14.02
N ALA A 116 -7.94 0.32 -14.59
CA ALA A 116 -7.41 0.91 -15.81
C ALA A 116 -5.94 1.34 -15.65
N GLY A 117 -5.59 1.99 -14.54
CA GLY A 117 -4.21 2.39 -14.26
C GLY A 117 -3.25 1.21 -14.07
N GLN A 118 -3.73 0.10 -13.48
CA GLN A 118 -2.96 -1.14 -13.37
C GLN A 118 -2.72 -1.80 -14.72
N GLN A 119 -3.76 -1.86 -15.57
CA GLN A 119 -3.66 -2.38 -16.93
C GLN A 119 -2.69 -1.56 -17.77
N GLU A 120 -2.82 -0.23 -17.78
CA GLU A 120 -1.90 0.65 -18.51
C GLU A 120 -0.45 0.47 -18.05
N SER A 121 -0.23 0.39 -16.73
CA SER A 121 1.10 0.19 -16.16
C SER A 121 1.70 -1.16 -16.57
N ALA A 122 0.91 -2.23 -16.56
CA ALA A 122 1.32 -3.56 -16.99
C ALA A 122 1.66 -3.58 -18.49
N GLU A 123 0.81 -3.00 -19.33
CA GLU A 123 1.06 -2.88 -20.78
C GLU A 123 2.34 -2.12 -21.08
N ARG A 124 2.58 -1.00 -20.39
CA ARG A 124 3.81 -0.21 -20.56
C ARG A 124 5.04 -1.00 -20.15
N PHE A 125 4.96 -1.74 -19.04
CA PHE A 125 6.06 -2.61 -18.60
C PHE A 125 6.36 -3.70 -19.64
N HIS A 126 5.33 -4.38 -20.16
CA HIS A 126 5.51 -5.41 -21.19
C HIS A 126 6.07 -4.84 -22.50
N ALA A 127 5.59 -3.68 -22.94
CA ALA A 127 6.10 -2.99 -24.12
C ALA A 127 7.57 -2.59 -23.96
N GLU A 128 7.95 -2.08 -22.78
CA GLU A 128 9.33 -1.71 -22.48
C GLU A 128 10.26 -2.93 -22.49
N GLU A 129 9.84 -4.04 -21.87
CA GLU A 129 10.62 -5.28 -21.87
C GLU A 129 10.76 -5.86 -23.29
N ALA A 130 9.68 -5.87 -24.08
CA ALA A 130 9.72 -6.29 -25.48
C ALA A 130 10.64 -5.39 -26.34
N ALA A 131 10.65 -4.07 -26.10
CA ALA A 131 11.55 -3.16 -26.79
C ALA A 131 13.02 -3.41 -26.41
N LYS A 132 13.30 -3.68 -25.13
CA LYS A 132 14.65 -4.02 -24.65
C LYS A 132 15.14 -5.33 -25.26
N THR A 133 14.32 -6.37 -25.32
CA THR A 133 14.69 -7.66 -25.92
C THR A 133 14.94 -7.50 -27.42
N ALA A 134 14.03 -6.86 -28.16
CA ALA A 134 14.20 -6.57 -29.58
C ALA A 134 15.47 -5.77 -29.87
N ALA A 135 15.77 -4.74 -29.06
CA ALA A 135 16.99 -3.95 -29.19
C ALA A 135 18.26 -4.78 -28.94
N ARG A 136 18.23 -5.74 -28.02
CA ARG A 136 19.34 -6.67 -27.78
C ARG A 136 19.54 -7.62 -28.96
N GLU A 137 18.45 -8.20 -29.47
CA GLU A 137 18.49 -9.09 -30.63
C GLU A 137 19.02 -8.39 -31.88
N GLN A 138 18.54 -7.18 -32.17
CA GLN A 138 19.06 -6.37 -33.28
C GLN A 138 20.56 -6.08 -33.13
N LYS A 139 21.03 -5.78 -31.92
CA LYS A 139 22.47 -5.57 -31.65
C LYS A 139 23.27 -6.85 -31.89
N LEU A 140 22.77 -8.01 -31.47
CA LEU A 140 23.42 -9.30 -31.71
C LEU A 140 23.46 -9.63 -33.21
N ALA A 141 22.34 -9.45 -33.91
CA ALA A 141 22.26 -9.66 -35.36
C ALA A 141 23.22 -8.72 -36.12
N ALA A 142 23.27 -7.43 -35.76
CA ALA A 142 24.18 -6.47 -36.38
C ALA A 142 25.66 -6.81 -36.12
N LYS A 143 26.00 -7.31 -34.92
CA LYS A 143 27.35 -7.80 -34.61
C LYS A 143 27.68 -9.05 -35.43
N ALA A 144 26.76 -9.99 -35.56
CA ALA A 144 26.94 -11.21 -36.34
C ALA A 144 27.15 -10.90 -37.83
N ALA A 145 26.35 -10.00 -38.40
CA ALA A 145 26.50 -9.56 -39.79
C ALA A 145 27.86 -8.90 -40.04
N LYS A 146 28.29 -7.99 -39.15
CA LYS A 146 29.62 -7.36 -39.24
C LYS A 146 30.75 -8.38 -39.12
N ALA A 147 30.62 -9.37 -38.25
CA ALA A 147 31.62 -10.43 -38.09
C ALA A 147 31.71 -11.31 -39.35
N GLU A 148 30.57 -11.66 -39.95
CA GLU A 148 30.53 -12.41 -41.20
C GLU A 148 31.14 -11.63 -42.36
N GLU A 149 30.78 -10.35 -42.51
CA GLU A 149 31.37 -9.47 -43.51
C GLU A 149 32.89 -9.36 -43.33
N GLY A 150 33.36 -9.23 -42.09
CA GLY A 150 34.78 -9.26 -41.73
C GLY A 150 35.47 -10.53 -42.23
N ARG A 151 34.91 -11.71 -41.92
CA ARG A 151 35.42 -13.02 -42.39
C ARG A 151 35.44 -13.11 -43.92
N ARG A 152 34.40 -12.66 -44.60
CA ARG A 152 34.33 -12.65 -46.07
C ARG A 152 35.45 -11.77 -46.66
N ARG A 153 35.64 -10.57 -46.12
CA ARG A 153 36.72 -9.65 -46.56
C ARG A 153 38.10 -10.24 -46.31
N GLU A 154 38.30 -10.91 -45.18
CA GLU A 154 39.57 -11.59 -44.87
C GLU A 154 39.84 -12.76 -45.82
N ALA A 155 38.83 -13.60 -46.09
CA ALA A 155 38.94 -14.70 -47.05
C ALA A 155 39.33 -14.18 -48.45
N VAL A 156 38.70 -13.10 -48.93
CA VAL A 156 39.06 -12.46 -50.21
C VAL A 156 40.51 -11.94 -50.19
N ARG A 157 40.95 -11.32 -49.09
CA ARG A 157 42.33 -10.84 -48.94
C ARG A 157 43.34 -11.99 -48.92
N GLN A 158 43.03 -13.09 -48.24
CA GLN A 158 43.88 -14.29 -48.19
C GLN A 158 43.98 -14.95 -49.57
N ALA A 159 42.85 -15.14 -50.27
CA ALA A 159 42.84 -15.67 -51.63
C ALA A 159 43.68 -14.81 -52.59
N LYS A 160 43.59 -13.48 -52.50
CA LYS A 160 44.42 -12.56 -53.31
C LYS A 160 45.91 -12.68 -52.98
N ARG A 161 46.27 -12.88 -51.70
CA ARG A 161 47.65 -13.09 -51.28
C ARG A 161 48.19 -14.42 -51.80
N GLN A 162 47.41 -15.50 -51.69
CA GLN A 162 47.76 -16.83 -52.21
C GLN A 162 47.96 -16.78 -53.73
N ALA A 163 47.00 -16.24 -54.49
CA ALA A 163 47.14 -16.09 -55.94
C ALA A 163 48.37 -15.27 -56.36
N LYS A 164 48.76 -14.25 -55.58
CA LYS A 164 49.99 -13.49 -55.83
C LYS A 164 51.25 -14.30 -55.55
N GLN A 165 51.26 -15.12 -54.51
CA GLN A 165 52.38 -16.02 -54.20
C GLN A 165 52.50 -17.12 -55.25
N GLU A 166 51.39 -17.75 -55.65
CA GLU A 166 51.34 -18.76 -56.72
C GLU A 166 51.85 -18.17 -58.04
N LYS A 167 51.39 -16.97 -58.42
CA LYS A 167 51.88 -16.30 -59.63
C LYS A 167 53.39 -16.02 -59.57
N ARG A 168 53.92 -15.63 -58.41
CA ARG A 168 55.38 -15.43 -58.22
C ARG A 168 56.13 -16.76 -58.33
N ALA A 169 55.65 -17.82 -57.69
CA ALA A 169 56.24 -19.15 -57.78
C ALA A 169 56.25 -19.69 -59.22
N GLN A 170 55.18 -19.48 -59.98
CA GLN A 170 55.13 -19.81 -61.41
C GLN A 170 56.16 -19.02 -62.23
N GLN A 171 56.28 -17.71 -61.99
CA GLN A 171 57.27 -16.87 -62.67
C GLN A 171 58.71 -17.25 -62.31
N ASP A 172 58.97 -17.64 -61.06
CA ASP A 172 60.27 -18.11 -60.62
C ASP A 172 60.60 -19.47 -61.24
N ALA A 173 59.65 -20.41 -61.27
CA ALA A 173 59.79 -21.69 -61.96
C ALA A 173 60.04 -21.50 -63.47
N GLU A 174 59.34 -20.57 -64.13
CA GLU A 174 59.58 -20.26 -65.54
C GLU A 174 60.98 -19.63 -65.75
N ARG A 175 61.41 -18.73 -64.85
CA ARG A 175 62.75 -18.13 -64.91
C ARG A 175 63.85 -19.16 -64.72
N GLU A 176 63.71 -20.06 -63.75
CA GLU A 176 64.66 -21.15 -63.53
C GLU A 176 64.68 -22.12 -64.73
N ALA A 177 63.52 -22.47 -65.29
CA ALA A 177 63.45 -23.27 -66.52
C ALA A 177 64.15 -22.58 -67.72
N ARG A 178 63.96 -21.27 -67.89
CA ARG A 178 64.64 -20.48 -68.94
C ARG A 178 66.15 -20.36 -68.71
N LYS A 179 66.61 -20.31 -67.46
CA LYS A 179 68.05 -20.33 -67.13
C LYS A 179 68.65 -21.70 -67.45
N ALA A 180 68.00 -22.79 -67.02
CA ALA A 180 68.45 -24.15 -67.29
C ALA A 180 68.56 -24.43 -68.80
N THR A 181 67.61 -23.96 -69.62
CA THR A 181 67.70 -24.10 -71.08
C THR A 181 68.81 -23.24 -71.69
N ARG A 182 69.06 -22.03 -71.18
CA ARG A 182 70.18 -21.17 -71.60
C ARG A 182 71.55 -21.72 -71.21
N GLU A 183 71.67 -22.29 -70.01
CA GLU A 183 72.90 -22.94 -69.55
C GLU A 183 73.18 -24.21 -70.35
N ALA A 184 72.15 -25.02 -70.65
CA ALA A 184 72.26 -26.18 -71.55
C ALA A 184 72.69 -25.78 -72.98
N GLY A 185 72.18 -24.65 -73.50
CA GLY A 185 72.60 -24.10 -74.79
C GLY A 185 74.04 -23.55 -74.76
N ARG A 186 74.46 -22.91 -73.67
CA ARG A 186 75.82 -22.37 -73.52
C ARG A 186 76.87 -23.46 -73.27
N SER A 187 76.49 -24.59 -72.67
CA SER A 187 77.34 -25.79 -72.61
C SER A 187 77.46 -26.52 -73.95
N ALA A 188 76.55 -26.29 -74.90
CA ALA A 188 76.64 -26.83 -76.26
C ALA A 188 77.52 -25.95 -77.18
N ASP A 189 77.50 -24.62 -77.00
CA ASP A 189 78.37 -23.67 -77.73
C ASP A 189 79.82 -23.59 -77.17
N GLY A 190 80.06 -24.08 -75.94
CA GLY A 190 81.40 -24.15 -75.34
C GLY A 190 82.27 -25.33 -75.79
N THR A 191 81.71 -26.25 -76.58
CA THR A 191 82.38 -27.44 -77.14
C THR A 191 82.59 -27.31 -78.66
N ALA A 192 82.94 -26.12 -79.13
CA ALA A 192 83.36 -25.88 -80.50
C ALA A 192 84.54 -24.89 -80.51
N ASN A 193 85.71 -25.35 -80.04
CA ASN A 193 87.01 -24.81 -80.43
C ASN A 193 88.07 -25.90 -80.28
#